data_AF-H1XR46-F1
#
_entry.id   AF-H1XR46-F1
#
_cell.length_a   1.000
_cell.length_b   1.000
_cell.length_c   1.000
_cell.angle_alpha   90.00
_cell.angle_beta   90.00
_cell.angle_gamma   90.00
#
_symmetry.space_group_name_H-M   'P 1'
#
loop_
_entity.id
_entity.type
_entity.pdbx_description
1 polymer ?
#
loop_
_entity_poly.entity_id
_entity_poly.type
_entity_poly.pdbx_seq_one_letter_code
_entity_poly.pdbx_strand_id
1 'polypeptide(L)'
;MKYILGFRQYLHSPKSYEDLKQIIHGQKKYFSPEEGFLTIVAVCGDNPRDFLEDEGLRSSVAFYDYAPWEESAKRVAGVFARSIHKPQRVQIIHYNERPLGLTYPLELLVQIANALNAEHLAVSDSDFQLSYSEIRRVYDHHIANADPDEIVITYPRRQPRSLDTEKYPINRWAMEDLENMYIYFLSDLKVLNSKPDFQSGLSITTRAANKILNFDNVGSWIGNLHMAIQVIRNKGRLDKDFVVKTNVQHESTINFDVQCAKIDQLYRYYMIPLSNIVELALEHPDKYLMEDWTAGMSKEEIAETIKKIEALNRRYLEEKIKKHLQKK
;
A
#
# COMPACT_ATOMS: atom_id res chain seq x y z
N MET A 1 -2.04 -13.83 19.42
CA MET A 1 -2.65 -13.76 18.08
C MET A 1 -1.56 -14.08 17.08
N LYS A 2 -1.77 -14.98 16.11
CA LYS A 2 -0.69 -15.37 15.19
C LYS A 2 -0.67 -14.49 13.93
N TYR A 3 -1.82 -14.33 13.28
CA TYR A 3 -1.86 -13.75 11.93
C TYR A 3 -2.88 -12.63 11.84
N ILE A 4 -2.49 -11.49 11.25
CA ILE A 4 -3.41 -10.39 10.94
C ILE A 4 -3.54 -10.23 9.44
N LEU A 5 -4.77 -10.11 8.95
CA LEU A 5 -5.09 -9.56 7.63
C LEU A 5 -5.70 -8.16 7.80
N GLY A 6 -4.96 -7.15 7.40
CA GLY A 6 -5.37 -5.75 7.40
C GLY A 6 -5.82 -5.29 6.01
N PHE A 7 -6.92 -4.54 5.96
CA PHE A 7 -7.34 -3.78 4.78
C PHE A 7 -7.25 -2.29 5.06
N ARG A 8 -6.72 -1.54 4.09
CA ARG A 8 -6.79 -0.07 4.07
C ARG A 8 -7.93 0.33 3.16
N GLN A 9 -8.84 1.17 3.67
CA GLN A 9 -10.06 1.49 2.93
C GLN A 9 -10.44 2.97 3.08
N TYR A 10 -10.72 3.59 1.94
CA TYR A 10 -11.34 4.90 1.87
C TYR A 10 -12.80 4.76 1.46
N LEU A 11 -13.72 5.07 2.37
CA LEU A 11 -15.16 5.03 2.13
C LEU A 11 -15.63 6.39 1.62
N HIS A 12 -16.12 6.41 0.39
CA HIS A 12 -16.47 7.64 -0.33
C HIS A 12 -17.47 7.43 -1.49
N SER A 13 -17.83 6.19 -1.80
CA SER A 13 -18.65 5.84 -2.96
C SER A 13 -19.39 4.52 -2.72
N PRO A 14 -20.54 4.29 -3.38
CA PRO A 14 -21.28 3.02 -3.23
C PRO A 14 -20.42 1.78 -3.44
N LYS A 15 -19.50 1.82 -4.40
CA LYS A 15 -18.57 0.70 -4.65
C LYS A 15 -17.65 0.43 -3.47
N SER A 16 -17.10 1.48 -2.83
CA SER A 16 -16.26 1.30 -1.64
C SER A 16 -17.03 0.66 -0.47
N TYR A 17 -18.35 0.83 -0.37
CA TYR A 17 -19.19 0.12 0.61
C TYR A 17 -19.43 -1.35 0.23
N GLU A 18 -19.63 -1.64 -1.05
CA GLU A 18 -19.70 -3.02 -1.54
C GLU A 18 -18.39 -3.78 -1.29
N ASP A 19 -17.24 -3.12 -1.45
CA ASP A 19 -15.95 -3.70 -1.11
C ASP A 19 -15.85 -3.99 0.40
N LEU A 20 -16.32 -3.09 1.27
CA LEU A 20 -16.38 -3.34 2.73
C LEU A 20 -17.24 -4.57 3.05
N LYS A 21 -18.42 -4.68 2.42
CA LYS A 21 -19.33 -5.82 2.57
C LYS A 21 -18.68 -7.13 2.12
N GLN A 22 -17.96 -7.11 1.00
CA GLN A 22 -17.16 -8.25 0.54
C GLN A 22 -16.08 -8.64 1.56
N ILE A 23 -15.43 -7.67 2.23
CA ILE A 23 -14.48 -7.98 3.31
C ILE A 23 -15.15 -8.72 4.47
N ILE A 24 -16.30 -8.20 4.92
CA ILE A 24 -17.04 -8.75 6.06
C ILE A 24 -17.48 -10.19 5.78
N HIS A 25 -17.93 -10.49 4.56
CA HIS A 25 -18.35 -11.85 4.18
C HIS A 25 -17.18 -12.79 3.83
N GLY A 26 -16.10 -12.25 3.25
CA GLY A 26 -14.95 -13.03 2.79
C GLY A 26 -14.09 -13.60 3.93
N GLN A 27 -14.04 -12.91 5.07
CA GLN A 27 -13.19 -13.26 6.21
C GLN A 27 -13.32 -14.73 6.63
N LYS A 28 -14.52 -15.21 6.95
CA LYS A 28 -14.72 -16.59 7.43
C LYS A 28 -14.34 -17.66 6.41
N LYS A 29 -14.44 -17.35 5.12
CA LYS A 29 -14.16 -18.31 4.04
C LYS A 29 -12.66 -18.46 3.78
N TYR A 30 -11.92 -17.36 3.78
CA TYR A 30 -10.51 -17.35 3.33
C TYR A 30 -9.51 -17.15 4.48
N PHE A 31 -9.93 -16.59 5.61
CA PHE A 31 -9.09 -16.23 6.75
C PHE A 31 -9.84 -16.53 8.06
N SER A 32 -10.08 -17.82 8.30
CA SER A 32 -10.89 -18.30 9.41
C SER A 32 -10.24 -18.00 10.77
N PRO A 33 -11.00 -17.57 11.78
CA PRO A 33 -10.43 -17.30 13.11
C PRO A 33 -9.89 -18.56 13.79
N GLU A 34 -10.40 -19.72 13.41
CA GLU A 34 -9.97 -21.03 13.90
C GLU A 34 -8.51 -21.34 13.51
N GLU A 35 -8.04 -20.77 12.40
CA GLU A 35 -6.64 -20.82 11.96
C GLU A 35 -5.75 -19.75 12.63
N GLY A 36 -6.31 -18.93 13.53
CA GLY A 36 -5.60 -17.89 14.26
C GLY A 36 -5.49 -16.55 13.51
N PHE A 37 -6.33 -16.33 12.50
CA PHE A 37 -6.43 -15.07 11.77
C PHE A 37 -7.33 -14.05 12.49
N LEU A 38 -6.91 -12.80 12.46
CA LEU A 38 -7.71 -11.62 12.79
C LEU A 38 -7.80 -10.72 11.56
N THR A 39 -9.02 -10.35 11.16
CA THR A 39 -9.23 -9.39 10.07
C THR A 39 -9.55 -8.01 10.63
N ILE A 40 -8.80 -7.02 10.17
CA ILE A 40 -8.94 -5.61 10.56
C ILE A 40 -9.12 -4.76 9.30
N VAL A 41 -10.07 -3.84 9.34
CA VAL A 41 -10.26 -2.83 8.30
C VAL A 41 -10.01 -1.47 8.91
N ALA A 42 -8.94 -0.79 8.47
CA ALA A 42 -8.67 0.60 8.78
C ALA A 42 -9.41 1.48 7.77
N VAL A 43 -10.43 2.20 8.26
CA VAL A 43 -11.39 2.94 7.44
C VAL A 43 -11.29 4.43 7.70
N CYS A 44 -11.17 5.22 6.63
CA CYS A 44 -11.38 6.67 6.66
C CYS A 44 -12.45 7.13 5.66
N GLY A 45 -12.82 8.41 5.75
CA GLY A 45 -13.88 9.00 4.94
C GLY A 45 -15.21 8.99 5.69
N ASP A 46 -16.23 8.39 5.09
CA ASP A 46 -17.53 8.27 5.72
C ASP A 46 -17.49 7.30 6.92
N ASN A 47 -18.30 7.59 7.94
CA ASN A 47 -18.50 6.68 9.06
C ASN A 47 -19.42 5.53 8.63
N PRO A 48 -18.96 4.25 8.63
CA PRO A 48 -19.73 3.13 8.08
C PRO A 48 -20.88 2.67 8.98
N ARG A 49 -21.10 3.31 10.14
CA ARG A 49 -22.03 2.81 11.15
C ARG A 49 -23.45 2.60 10.63
N ASP A 50 -24.02 3.59 9.95
CA ASP A 50 -25.40 3.53 9.46
C ASP A 50 -25.53 2.44 8.39
N PHE A 51 -24.58 2.38 7.46
CA PHE A 51 -24.50 1.31 6.46
C PHE A 51 -24.44 -0.09 7.10
N LEU A 52 -23.64 -0.28 8.15
CA LEU A 52 -23.54 -1.57 8.85
C LEU A 52 -24.83 -1.97 9.57
N GLU A 53 -25.64 -0.99 9.98
CA GLU A 53 -26.96 -1.21 10.58
C GLU A 53 -27.99 -1.58 9.51
N ASP A 54 -28.06 -0.81 8.43
CA ASP A 54 -29.00 -1.01 7.32
C ASP A 54 -28.80 -2.37 6.61
N GLU A 55 -27.55 -2.80 6.43
CA GLU A 55 -27.20 -4.08 5.81
C GLU A 55 -27.27 -5.28 6.77
N GLY A 56 -27.63 -5.06 8.04
CA GLY A 56 -27.72 -6.13 9.05
C GLY A 56 -26.36 -6.76 9.41
N LEU A 57 -25.25 -6.05 9.22
CA LEU A 57 -23.88 -6.55 9.42
C LEU A 57 -23.34 -6.37 10.84
N ARG A 58 -24.07 -5.65 11.71
CA ARG A 58 -23.74 -5.37 13.13
C ARG A 58 -23.27 -6.59 13.93
N SER A 59 -23.81 -7.77 13.67
CA SER A 59 -23.46 -9.02 14.38
C SER A 59 -22.13 -9.62 13.89
N SER A 60 -21.72 -9.31 12.67
CA SER A 60 -20.52 -9.81 12.00
C SER A 60 -19.28 -8.94 12.23
N VAL A 61 -19.46 -7.75 12.80
CA VAL A 61 -18.39 -6.77 13.00
C VAL A 61 -18.21 -6.36 14.46
N ALA A 62 -17.00 -5.91 14.79
CA ALA A 62 -16.71 -5.12 15.97
C ALA A 62 -16.25 -3.74 15.49
N PHE A 63 -17.07 -2.72 15.73
CA PHE A 63 -16.84 -1.37 15.24
C PHE A 63 -16.21 -0.50 16.33
N TYR A 64 -15.13 0.20 15.97
CA TYR A 64 -14.38 1.11 16.83
C TYR A 64 -14.27 2.47 16.13
N ASP A 65 -14.84 3.51 16.74
CA ASP A 65 -14.82 4.87 16.19
C ASP A 65 -13.82 5.73 16.97
N TYR A 66 -12.62 5.88 16.42
CA TYR A 66 -11.56 6.68 17.02
C TYR A 66 -11.40 8.07 16.39
N ALA A 67 -12.10 8.34 15.29
CA ALA A 67 -12.16 9.64 14.61
C ALA A 67 -12.29 10.86 15.55
N PRO A 68 -13.07 10.82 16.66
CA PRO A 68 -13.19 11.97 17.56
C PRO A 68 -12.02 12.15 18.56
N TRP A 69 -11.12 11.19 18.70
CA TRP A 69 -10.13 11.11 19.80
C TRP A 69 -8.68 10.90 19.32
N GLU A 70 -8.42 11.10 18.03
CA GLU A 70 -7.14 10.79 17.40
C GLU A 70 -6.01 11.75 17.81
N GLU A 71 -4.99 11.19 18.47
CA GLU A 71 -3.72 11.87 18.68
C GLU A 71 -2.55 11.21 17.92
N SER A 72 -2.63 9.90 17.59
CA SER A 72 -1.67 9.17 16.73
C SER A 72 -2.08 7.71 16.48
N ALA A 73 -1.58 7.10 15.40
CA ALA A 73 -1.75 5.67 15.08
C ALA A 73 -1.32 4.75 16.24
N LYS A 74 -0.18 5.07 16.89
CA LYS A 74 0.34 4.34 18.05
C LYS A 74 -0.62 4.38 19.25
N ARG A 75 -1.26 5.52 19.52
CA ARG A 75 -2.24 5.64 20.61
C ARG A 75 -3.50 4.84 20.31
N VAL A 76 -4.01 4.92 19.08
CA VAL A 76 -5.17 4.12 18.63
C VAL A 76 -4.87 2.63 18.78
N ALA A 77 -3.73 2.17 18.30
CA ALA A 77 -3.28 0.78 18.45
C ALA A 77 -3.21 0.33 19.92
N GLY A 78 -2.68 1.17 20.81
CA GLY A 78 -2.60 0.87 22.25
C GLY A 78 -3.97 0.82 22.95
N VAL A 79 -4.95 1.61 22.51
CA VAL A 79 -6.33 1.51 22.99
C VAL A 79 -6.99 0.25 22.46
N PHE A 80 -6.86 -0.02 21.16
CA PHE A 80 -7.41 -1.20 20.51
C PHE A 80 -6.88 -2.50 21.14
N ALA A 81 -5.57 -2.62 21.36
CA ALA A 81 -4.95 -3.82 21.94
C ALA A 81 -5.40 -4.11 23.39
N ARG A 82 -5.81 -3.08 24.15
CA ARG A 82 -6.37 -3.23 25.50
C ARG A 82 -7.87 -3.51 25.49
N SER A 83 -8.54 -3.32 24.35
CA SER A 83 -9.96 -3.64 24.21
C SER A 83 -10.19 -5.15 24.08
N ILE A 84 -11.40 -5.62 24.35
CA ILE A 84 -11.80 -7.01 24.07
C ILE A 84 -11.91 -7.16 22.55
N HIS A 85 -10.85 -7.62 21.90
CA HIS A 85 -10.90 -7.97 20.48
C HIS A 85 -11.73 -9.24 20.28
N LYS A 86 -12.58 -9.23 19.23
CA LYS A 86 -13.50 -10.34 18.93
C LYS A 86 -13.05 -11.02 17.63
N PRO A 87 -12.08 -11.96 17.66
CA PRO A 87 -11.50 -12.52 16.44
C PRO A 87 -12.53 -13.19 15.51
N GLN A 88 -13.67 -13.61 16.08
CA GLN A 88 -14.83 -14.15 15.35
C GLN A 88 -15.61 -13.12 14.52
N ARG A 89 -15.19 -11.85 14.55
CA ARG A 89 -15.81 -10.72 13.84
C ARG A 89 -14.74 -9.91 13.13
N VAL A 90 -15.11 -9.28 12.02
CA VAL A 90 -14.22 -8.30 11.38
C VAL A 90 -14.13 -7.06 12.27
N GLN A 91 -12.90 -6.64 12.59
CA GLN A 91 -12.66 -5.44 13.37
C GLN A 91 -12.62 -4.23 12.42
N ILE A 92 -13.57 -3.31 12.55
CA ILE A 92 -13.60 -2.09 11.74
C ILE A 92 -13.15 -0.93 12.61
N ILE A 93 -12.08 -0.28 12.20
CA ILE A 93 -11.47 0.85 12.89
C ILE A 93 -11.68 2.08 12.03
N HIS A 94 -12.64 2.92 12.42
CA HIS A 94 -12.90 4.19 11.76
C HIS A 94 -12.05 5.29 12.38
N TYR A 95 -11.37 6.03 11.50
CA TYR A 95 -10.44 7.08 11.85
C TYR A 95 -10.63 8.29 10.90
N ASN A 96 -10.29 9.49 11.35
CA ASN A 96 -10.47 10.74 10.63
C ASN A 96 -9.12 11.33 10.22
N GLU A 97 -8.63 10.93 9.05
CA GLU A 97 -7.37 11.48 8.55
C GLU A 97 -7.54 12.83 7.86
N ARG A 98 -6.82 13.82 8.37
CA ARG A 98 -6.35 14.94 7.56
C ARG A 98 -4.83 15.04 7.78
N PRO A 99 -3.98 14.84 6.76
CA PRO A 99 -4.29 14.67 5.32
C PRO A 99 -4.61 13.23 4.88
N LEU A 100 -5.55 13.08 3.94
CA LEU A 100 -5.93 11.79 3.33
C LEU A 100 -4.72 11.09 2.69
N GLY A 101 -4.57 9.78 2.94
CA GLY A 101 -3.50 8.96 2.39
C GLY A 101 -3.66 7.46 2.65
N LEU A 102 -2.68 6.68 2.17
CA LEU A 102 -2.59 5.23 2.43
C LEU A 102 -1.49 4.87 3.44
N THR A 103 -0.72 5.87 3.89
CA THR A 103 0.40 5.65 4.82
C THR A 103 -0.05 5.54 6.27
N TYR A 104 -0.98 6.37 6.74
CA TYR A 104 -1.49 6.23 8.10
C TYR A 104 -2.30 4.95 8.34
N PRO A 105 -3.23 4.49 7.47
CA PRO A 105 -3.91 3.21 7.72
C PRO A 105 -2.92 2.05 7.70
N LEU A 106 -1.85 2.14 6.90
CA LEU A 106 -0.73 1.21 6.95
C LEU A 106 0.00 1.27 8.30
N GLU A 107 0.40 2.45 8.76
CA GLU A 107 1.04 2.66 10.06
C GLU A 107 0.17 2.12 11.19
N LEU A 108 -1.12 2.44 11.19
CA LEU A 108 -2.09 1.97 12.17
C LEU A 108 -2.13 0.44 12.25
N LEU A 109 -2.18 -0.24 11.11
CA LEU A 109 -2.16 -1.71 11.05
C LEU A 109 -0.84 -2.30 11.58
N VAL A 110 0.30 -1.68 11.25
CA VAL A 110 1.62 -2.06 11.79
C VAL A 110 1.68 -1.87 13.30
N GLN A 111 1.20 -0.74 13.82
CA GLN A 111 1.18 -0.47 15.26
C GLN A 111 0.24 -1.44 16.00
N ILE A 112 -0.90 -1.81 15.40
CA ILE A 112 -1.80 -2.82 15.98
C ILE A 112 -1.11 -4.20 16.00
N ALA A 113 -0.43 -4.60 14.93
CA ALA A 113 0.33 -5.85 14.90
C ALA A 113 1.41 -5.90 15.99
N ASN A 114 2.14 -4.79 16.18
CA ASN A 114 3.11 -4.64 17.26
C ASN A 114 2.45 -4.74 18.64
N ALA A 115 1.32 -4.04 18.85
CA ALA A 115 0.62 -4.02 20.14
C ALA A 115 0.00 -5.39 20.49
N LEU A 116 -0.42 -6.18 19.51
CA LEU A 116 -0.93 -7.54 19.68
C LEU A 116 0.17 -8.61 19.63
N ASN A 117 1.42 -8.21 19.40
CA ASN A 117 2.57 -9.10 19.18
C ASN A 117 2.27 -10.19 18.13
N ALA A 118 1.62 -9.82 17.02
CA ALA A 118 1.30 -10.73 15.94
C ALA A 118 2.58 -11.27 15.27
N GLU A 119 2.59 -12.54 14.88
CA GLU A 119 3.72 -13.17 14.18
C GLU A 119 3.84 -12.61 12.76
N HIS A 120 2.71 -12.42 12.07
CA HIS A 120 2.66 -11.88 10.73
C HIS A 120 1.50 -10.89 10.53
N LEU A 121 1.72 -9.91 9.65
CA LEU A 121 0.72 -8.93 9.22
C LEU A 121 0.74 -8.83 7.69
N ALA A 122 -0.38 -9.15 7.06
CA ALA A 122 -0.65 -8.77 5.68
C ALA A 122 -1.44 -7.46 5.65
N VAL A 123 -1.08 -6.53 4.77
CA VAL A 123 -1.82 -5.29 4.51
C VAL A 123 -2.16 -5.24 3.03
N SER A 124 -3.45 -5.25 2.72
CA SER A 124 -4.01 -5.16 1.37
C SER A 124 -4.78 -3.86 1.16
N ASP A 125 -4.78 -3.35 -0.06
CA ASP A 125 -5.81 -2.43 -0.51
C ASP A 125 -7.17 -3.15 -0.63
N SER A 126 -8.26 -2.40 -0.46
CA SER A 126 -9.63 -2.95 -0.45
C SER A 126 -10.30 -3.01 -1.83
N ASP A 127 -9.62 -2.63 -2.90
CA ASP A 127 -10.20 -2.53 -4.25
C ASP A 127 -10.29 -3.88 -5.00
N PHE A 128 -9.82 -4.96 -4.36
CA PHE A 128 -9.80 -6.33 -4.89
C PHE A 128 -9.19 -6.48 -6.29
N GLN A 129 -8.23 -5.62 -6.64
CA GLN A 129 -7.31 -5.94 -7.75
C GLN A 129 -6.63 -7.29 -7.49
N LEU A 130 -6.31 -7.58 -6.23
CA LEU A 130 -5.96 -8.91 -5.76
C LEU A 130 -7.18 -9.60 -5.15
N SER A 131 -7.52 -10.77 -5.68
CA SER A 131 -8.61 -11.58 -5.13
C SER A 131 -8.21 -12.17 -3.77
N TYR A 132 -9.20 -12.51 -2.95
CA TYR A 132 -9.00 -13.20 -1.67
C TYR A 132 -8.13 -14.44 -1.78
N SER A 133 -8.32 -15.25 -2.83
CA SER A 133 -7.51 -16.45 -3.05
C SER A 133 -6.05 -16.13 -3.32
N GLU A 134 -5.75 -15.04 -4.03
CA GLU A 134 -4.37 -14.64 -4.28
C GLU A 134 -3.74 -14.02 -3.02
N ILE A 135 -4.47 -13.18 -2.27
CA ILE A 135 -4.00 -12.68 -0.97
C ILE A 135 -3.66 -13.86 -0.05
N ARG A 136 -4.56 -14.86 0.05
CA ARG A 136 -4.35 -16.05 0.87
C ARG A 136 -3.13 -16.85 0.40
N ARG A 137 -2.98 -17.07 -0.90
CA ARG A 137 -1.86 -17.81 -1.50
C ARG A 137 -0.49 -17.16 -1.18
N VAL A 138 -0.41 -15.83 -1.26
CA VAL A 138 0.81 -15.09 -0.89
C VAL A 138 1.07 -15.17 0.61
N TYR A 139 0.01 -15.07 1.42
CA TYR A 139 0.14 -15.14 2.88
C TYR A 139 0.61 -16.52 3.35
N ASP A 140 0.01 -17.60 2.85
CA ASP A 140 0.46 -18.97 3.17
C ASP A 140 1.91 -19.19 2.73
N HIS A 141 2.31 -18.67 1.56
CA HIS A 141 3.70 -18.71 1.12
C HIS A 141 4.63 -17.99 2.10
N HIS A 142 4.27 -16.77 2.53
CA HIS A 142 5.06 -16.00 3.48
C HIS A 142 5.22 -16.74 4.82
N ILE A 143 4.12 -17.22 5.40
CA ILE A 143 4.12 -17.95 6.68
C ILE A 143 4.99 -19.22 6.59
N ALA A 144 4.95 -19.93 5.46
CA ALA A 144 5.75 -21.14 5.28
C ALA A 144 7.26 -20.87 5.15
N ASN A 145 7.68 -19.65 4.80
CA ASN A 145 9.07 -19.34 4.41
C ASN A 145 9.73 -18.24 5.23
N ALA A 146 9.01 -17.53 6.11
CA ALA A 146 9.54 -16.42 6.90
C ALA A 146 9.45 -16.72 8.40
N ASP A 147 10.60 -16.71 9.08
CA ASP A 147 10.64 -16.74 10.54
C ASP A 147 10.07 -15.42 11.09
N PRO A 148 9.08 -15.44 12.01
CA PRO A 148 8.54 -14.24 12.64
C PRO A 148 9.61 -13.32 13.27
N ASP A 149 10.74 -13.87 13.71
CA ASP A 149 11.81 -13.13 14.37
C ASP A 149 12.93 -12.68 13.42
N GLU A 150 12.84 -13.00 12.13
CA GLU A 150 13.68 -12.41 11.08
C GLU A 150 12.99 -11.21 10.42
N ILE A 151 13.77 -10.19 10.03
CA ILE A 151 13.24 -9.02 9.32
C ILE A 151 12.92 -9.42 7.87
N VAL A 152 11.67 -9.81 7.61
CA VAL A 152 11.20 -10.20 6.27
C VAL A 152 9.93 -9.43 5.89
N ILE A 153 9.89 -8.98 4.64
CA ILE A 153 8.68 -8.48 3.98
C ILE A 153 8.50 -9.18 2.63
N THR A 154 7.27 -9.58 2.32
CA THR A 154 6.87 -10.13 1.04
C THR A 154 6.01 -9.12 0.26
N TYR A 155 6.36 -8.90 -1.01
CA TYR A 155 5.59 -8.15 -1.99
C TYR A 155 5.31 -9.04 -3.20
N PRO A 156 4.06 -9.38 -3.51
CA PRO A 156 3.79 -10.14 -4.72
C PRO A 156 4.02 -9.27 -5.97
N ARG A 157 4.40 -9.92 -7.07
CA ARG A 157 4.54 -9.30 -8.39
C ARG A 157 3.25 -9.48 -9.18
N ARG A 158 2.54 -8.39 -9.49
CA ARG A 158 1.28 -8.45 -10.26
C ARG A 158 1.54 -8.86 -11.71
N GLN A 159 0.75 -9.80 -12.23
CA GLN A 159 0.78 -10.20 -13.64
C GLN A 159 -0.61 -10.70 -14.13
N PRO A 160 -1.19 -10.11 -15.19
CA PRO A 160 -0.70 -8.93 -15.91
C PRO A 160 -0.87 -7.68 -15.04
N ARG A 161 0.06 -6.73 -15.12
CA ARG A 161 -0.17 -5.41 -14.54
C ARG A 161 -1.26 -4.73 -15.37
N SER A 162 -2.46 -4.62 -14.79
CA SER A 162 -3.60 -4.00 -15.47
C SER A 162 -3.28 -2.54 -15.77
N LEU A 163 -3.28 -2.19 -17.05
CA LEU A 163 -3.48 -0.82 -17.51
C LEU A 163 -4.78 -0.30 -16.91
N ASP A 164 -4.77 0.86 -16.26
CA ASP A 164 -6.00 1.57 -15.96
C ASP A 164 -6.17 2.71 -16.98
N THR A 165 -7.07 2.41 -17.92
CA THR A 165 -8.01 3.23 -18.69
C THR A 165 -7.55 4.48 -19.45
N GLU A 166 -8.23 4.72 -20.58
CA GLU A 166 -8.19 5.91 -21.45
C GLU A 166 -8.37 7.27 -20.72
N LYS A 167 -8.61 7.24 -19.41
CA LYS A 167 -8.89 8.41 -18.57
C LYS A 167 -7.62 9.07 -18.00
N TYR A 168 -6.46 8.42 -18.07
CA TYR A 168 -5.22 8.97 -17.53
C TYR A 168 -4.26 9.42 -18.64
N PRO A 169 -3.58 10.58 -18.46
CA PRO A 169 -2.65 11.09 -19.48
C PRO A 169 -1.42 10.20 -19.66
N ILE A 170 -1.14 9.34 -18.68
CA ILE A 170 -0.07 8.36 -18.65
C ILE A 170 -0.56 7.12 -17.93
N ASN A 171 -0.02 5.98 -18.35
CA ASN A 171 -0.21 4.70 -17.72
C ASN A 171 0.27 4.68 -16.26
N ARG A 172 -0.60 4.26 -15.33
CA ARG A 172 -0.31 4.22 -13.89
C ARG A 172 0.90 3.36 -13.53
N TRP A 173 1.03 2.16 -14.11
CA TRP A 173 2.15 1.28 -13.75
C TRP A 173 3.51 1.85 -14.18
N ALA A 174 3.52 2.71 -15.21
CA ALA A 174 4.74 3.40 -15.63
C ALA A 174 5.21 4.41 -14.57
N MET A 175 4.28 5.13 -13.92
CA MET A 175 4.59 6.01 -12.80
C MET A 175 5.06 5.22 -11.58
N GLU A 176 4.38 4.12 -11.26
CA GLU A 176 4.75 3.23 -10.14
C GLU A 176 6.16 2.64 -10.31
N ASP A 177 6.58 2.34 -11.55
CA ASP A 177 7.93 1.86 -11.83
C ASP A 177 8.99 2.94 -11.55
N LEU A 178 8.75 4.19 -11.94
CA LEU A 178 9.64 5.30 -11.60
C LEU A 178 9.68 5.56 -10.09
N GLU A 179 8.55 5.43 -9.38
CA GLU A 179 8.53 5.49 -7.93
C GLU A 179 9.38 4.37 -7.31
N ASN A 180 9.21 3.13 -7.77
CA ASN A 180 9.98 1.98 -7.31
C ASN A 180 11.48 2.19 -7.48
N MET A 181 11.89 2.93 -8.52
CA MET A 181 13.29 3.18 -8.79
C MET A 181 14.02 4.02 -7.74
N TYR A 182 13.31 4.76 -6.87
CA TYR A 182 13.95 5.46 -5.74
C TYR A 182 14.73 4.50 -4.84
N ILE A 183 14.31 3.24 -4.74
CA ILE A 183 15.02 2.25 -3.93
C ILE A 183 16.46 2.04 -4.40
N TYR A 184 16.73 2.14 -5.71
CA TYR A 184 18.06 1.92 -6.26
C TYR A 184 19.02 3.03 -5.86
N PHE A 185 18.54 4.26 -5.69
CA PHE A 185 19.37 5.36 -5.19
C PHE A 185 19.56 5.33 -3.67
N LEU A 186 18.67 4.65 -2.95
CA LEU A 186 18.58 4.69 -1.48
C LEU A 186 19.08 3.41 -0.79
N SER A 187 19.34 2.37 -1.56
CA SER A 187 19.95 1.13 -1.13
C SER A 187 21.27 0.91 -1.86
N ASP A 188 22.20 0.20 -1.23
CA ASP A 188 23.38 -0.29 -1.94
C ASP A 188 22.89 -1.10 -3.15
N LEU A 189 23.08 -0.54 -4.35
CA LEU A 189 22.62 -1.00 -5.67
C LEU A 189 22.91 -2.47 -5.99
N LYS A 190 23.66 -3.17 -5.15
CA LYS A 190 23.99 -4.60 -5.25
C LYS A 190 22.92 -5.54 -4.67
N VAL A 191 21.93 -5.04 -3.92
CA VAL A 191 20.94 -5.89 -3.23
C VAL A 191 19.76 -6.29 -4.13
N LEU A 192 19.48 -5.51 -5.18
CA LEU A 192 18.33 -5.77 -6.06
C LEU A 192 18.81 -6.22 -7.44
N ASN A 193 19.02 -7.54 -7.59
CA ASN A 193 19.15 -8.20 -8.89
C ASN A 193 17.78 -8.49 -9.56
N SER A 194 16.69 -7.96 -9.00
CA SER A 194 15.34 -8.14 -9.51
C SER A 194 14.56 -6.84 -9.48
N LYS A 195 13.45 -6.80 -10.22
CA LYS A 195 12.57 -5.65 -10.42
C LYS A 195 11.28 -5.86 -9.62
N PRO A 196 11.25 -5.49 -8.33
CA PRO A 196 10.08 -5.67 -7.47
C PRO A 196 8.93 -4.72 -7.79
N ASP A 197 7.71 -5.18 -7.53
CA ASP A 197 6.49 -4.37 -7.58
C ASP A 197 6.06 -3.99 -6.14
N PHE A 198 6.64 -2.90 -5.60
CA PHE A 198 6.30 -2.43 -4.24
C PHE A 198 4.95 -1.70 -4.17
N GLN A 199 4.31 -1.47 -5.31
CA GLN A 199 3.00 -0.81 -5.44
C GLN A 199 1.90 -1.83 -5.72
N SER A 200 2.14 -3.12 -5.44
CA SER A 200 1.19 -4.21 -5.72
C SER A 200 -0.10 -4.18 -4.91
N GLY A 201 -0.23 -3.24 -3.97
CA GLY A 201 -1.37 -3.11 -3.08
C GLY A 201 -1.38 -4.14 -1.94
N LEU A 202 -0.49 -5.14 -1.95
CA LEU A 202 -0.31 -6.12 -0.88
C LEU A 202 1.13 -6.13 -0.36
N SER A 203 1.28 -6.12 0.96
CA SER A 203 2.56 -6.38 1.63
C SER A 203 2.34 -7.30 2.82
N ILE A 204 3.28 -8.20 3.10
CA ILE A 204 3.20 -9.12 4.24
C ILE A 204 4.49 -9.05 5.04
N THR A 205 4.39 -8.80 6.33
CA THR A 205 5.51 -8.54 7.22
C THR A 205 5.54 -9.54 8.36
N THR A 206 6.74 -9.86 8.80
CA THR A 206 7.04 -10.57 10.05
C THR A 206 6.95 -9.63 11.26
N ARG A 207 6.84 -10.21 12.46
CA ARG A 207 6.93 -9.48 13.73
C ARG A 207 8.20 -8.65 13.83
N ALA A 208 9.37 -9.21 13.49
CA ALA A 208 10.63 -8.48 13.52
C ALA A 208 10.67 -7.33 12.51
N ALA A 209 10.11 -7.50 11.30
CA ALA A 209 9.94 -6.39 10.37
C ALA A 209 9.05 -5.30 10.95
N ASN A 210 7.88 -5.63 11.51
CA ASN A 210 6.97 -4.63 12.10
C ASN A 210 7.61 -3.78 13.21
N LYS A 211 8.56 -4.33 13.97
CA LYS A 211 9.27 -3.62 15.04
C LYS A 211 10.24 -2.54 14.54
N ILE A 212 10.78 -2.69 13.33
CA ILE A 212 11.73 -1.72 12.77
C ILE A 212 11.05 -0.61 11.95
N LEU A 213 9.79 -0.83 11.53
CA LEU A 213 9.08 0.10 10.67
C LEU A 213 8.69 1.35 11.44
N ASN A 214 9.20 2.49 10.97
CA ASN A 214 8.82 3.80 11.43
C ASN A 214 8.17 4.61 10.29
N PHE A 215 7.06 5.26 10.60
CA PHE A 215 6.34 6.14 9.68
C PHE A 215 6.31 7.60 10.18
N ASP A 216 7.03 7.91 11.26
CA ASP A 216 7.21 9.27 11.76
C ASP A 216 7.73 10.18 10.63
N ASN A 217 6.98 11.24 10.33
CA ASN A 217 7.28 12.21 9.27
C ASN A 217 7.18 11.67 7.83
N VAL A 218 6.73 10.43 7.64
CA VAL A 218 6.39 9.92 6.31
C VAL A 218 5.04 10.52 5.92
N GLY A 219 4.99 11.28 4.83
CA GLY A 219 3.72 11.83 4.37
C GLY A 219 2.72 10.77 3.88
N SER A 220 1.58 11.21 3.39
CA SER A 220 0.39 10.41 3.10
C SER A 220 0.53 9.22 2.15
N TRP A 221 1.48 9.18 1.20
CA TRP A 221 1.38 8.25 0.07
C TRP A 221 2.55 7.28 -0.16
N ILE A 222 3.70 7.46 0.50
CA ILE A 222 4.93 6.71 0.16
C ILE A 222 5.18 5.51 1.09
N GLY A 223 4.26 5.22 2.02
CA GLY A 223 4.43 4.21 3.07
C GLY A 223 4.90 2.84 2.58
N ASN A 224 4.25 2.26 1.55
CA ASN A 224 4.61 0.94 1.03
C ASN A 224 6.06 0.88 0.54
N LEU A 225 6.51 1.86 -0.25
CA LEU A 225 7.89 1.91 -0.74
C LEU A 225 8.87 2.16 0.42
N HIS A 226 8.49 3.01 1.37
CA HIS A 226 9.32 3.31 2.54
C HIS A 226 9.55 2.08 3.42
N MET A 227 8.57 1.17 3.55
CA MET A 227 8.77 -0.11 4.24
C MET A 227 9.91 -0.92 3.62
N ALA A 228 9.92 -1.09 2.30
CA ALA A 228 10.96 -1.85 1.61
C ALA A 228 12.36 -1.23 1.85
N ILE A 229 12.45 0.11 1.80
CA ILE A 229 13.70 0.83 2.07
C ILE A 229 14.17 0.62 3.51
N GLN A 230 13.27 0.68 4.49
CA GLN A 230 13.61 0.42 5.90
C GLN A 230 14.07 -1.02 6.12
N VAL A 231 13.42 -2.00 5.50
CA VAL A 231 13.84 -3.41 5.57
C VAL A 231 15.24 -3.60 5.00
N ILE A 232 15.54 -3.07 3.81
CA ILE A 232 16.89 -3.16 3.22
C ILE A 232 17.94 -2.51 4.12
N ARG A 233 17.67 -1.30 4.65
CA ARG A 233 18.61 -0.57 5.52
C ARG A 233 18.91 -1.32 6.81
N ASN A 234 17.96 -2.09 7.30
CA ASN A 234 18.12 -2.96 8.47
C ASN A 234 18.63 -4.37 8.09
N LYS A 235 19.15 -4.56 6.87
CA LYS A 235 19.68 -5.83 6.35
C LYS A 235 18.66 -6.98 6.39
N GLY A 236 17.37 -6.65 6.31
CA GLY A 236 16.31 -7.63 6.20
C GLY A 236 16.15 -8.17 4.77
N ARG A 237 15.26 -9.16 4.63
CA ARG A 237 14.99 -9.87 3.38
C ARG A 237 13.72 -9.32 2.72
N LEU A 238 13.82 -9.08 1.41
CA LEU A 238 12.68 -8.81 0.54
C LEU A 238 12.36 -10.06 -0.26
N ASP A 239 11.16 -10.62 -0.08
CA ASP A 239 10.62 -11.67 -0.92
C ASP A 239 9.64 -11.04 -1.93
N LYS A 240 9.98 -11.05 -3.22
CA LYS A 240 9.39 -10.11 -4.19
C LYS A 240 9.07 -10.70 -5.57
N ASP A 241 9.45 -11.96 -5.78
CA ASP A 241 9.35 -12.62 -7.08
C ASP A 241 8.13 -13.54 -7.17
N PHE A 242 7.26 -13.51 -6.15
CA PHE A 242 6.03 -14.31 -6.12
C PHE A 242 4.96 -13.70 -7.04
N VAL A 243 4.80 -14.29 -8.22
CA VAL A 243 3.84 -13.83 -9.23
C VAL A 243 2.39 -14.10 -8.80
N VAL A 244 1.53 -13.10 -8.92
CA VAL A 244 0.09 -13.18 -8.63
C VAL A 244 -0.78 -12.74 -9.80
N LYS A 245 -1.96 -13.36 -9.91
CA LYS A 245 -2.97 -12.98 -10.89
C LYS A 245 -3.83 -11.84 -10.36
N THR A 246 -3.98 -10.78 -11.15
CA THR A 246 -4.81 -9.63 -10.78
C THR A 246 -6.07 -9.53 -11.62
N ASN A 247 -7.13 -9.04 -11.00
CA ASN A 247 -8.33 -8.60 -11.70
C ASN A 247 -8.05 -7.28 -12.44
N VAL A 248 -8.87 -6.99 -13.45
CA VAL A 248 -8.83 -5.68 -14.11
C VAL A 248 -9.29 -4.62 -13.12
N GLN A 249 -8.49 -3.57 -12.96
CA GLN A 249 -8.87 -2.43 -12.14
C GLN A 249 -9.78 -1.52 -12.96
N HIS A 250 -11.02 -1.33 -12.50
CA HIS A 250 -12.02 -0.51 -13.20
C HIS A 250 -12.17 0.90 -12.58
N GLU A 251 -11.63 1.11 -11.39
CA GLU A 251 -11.66 2.36 -10.65
C GLU A 251 -10.43 2.44 -9.75
N SER A 252 -9.82 3.62 -9.68
CA SER A 252 -8.67 3.89 -8.83
C SER A 252 -8.86 5.22 -8.11
N THR A 253 -8.58 5.22 -6.81
CA THR A 253 -8.46 6.44 -6.00
C THR A 253 -7.16 7.19 -6.29
N ILE A 254 -6.23 6.57 -7.03
CA ILE A 254 -4.93 7.13 -7.40
C ILE A 254 -5.03 7.76 -8.78
N ASN A 255 -5.47 9.02 -8.81
CA ASN A 255 -5.48 9.81 -10.03
C ASN A 255 -4.09 10.43 -10.34
N PHE A 256 -3.99 11.14 -11.47
CA PHE A 256 -2.74 11.80 -11.88
C PHE A 256 -2.19 12.80 -10.85
N ASP A 257 -3.06 13.58 -10.19
CA ASP A 257 -2.65 14.53 -9.16
C ASP A 257 -2.05 13.82 -7.94
N VAL A 258 -2.61 12.66 -7.56
CA VAL A 258 -2.08 11.82 -6.48
C VAL A 258 -0.73 11.22 -6.87
N GLN A 259 -0.56 10.74 -8.11
CA GLN A 259 0.74 10.25 -8.61
C GLN A 259 1.80 11.36 -8.59
N CYS A 260 1.46 12.58 -9.01
CA CYS A 260 2.39 13.71 -8.93
C CYS A 260 2.69 14.10 -7.48
N ALA A 261 1.69 14.06 -6.59
CA ALA A 261 1.87 14.30 -5.16
C ALA A 261 2.79 13.25 -4.51
N LYS A 262 2.70 11.97 -4.93
CA LYS A 262 3.61 10.90 -4.51
C LYS A 262 5.06 11.21 -4.87
N ILE A 263 5.33 11.60 -6.13
CA ILE A 263 6.67 11.97 -6.59
C ILE A 263 7.21 13.21 -5.83
N ASP A 264 6.40 14.26 -5.66
CA ASP A 264 6.77 15.44 -4.86
C ASP A 264 7.09 15.06 -3.41
N GLN A 265 6.33 14.13 -2.83
CA GLN A 265 6.56 13.62 -1.49
C GLN A 265 7.86 12.80 -1.41
N LEU A 266 8.14 11.93 -2.38
CA LEU A 266 9.41 11.18 -2.46
C LEU A 266 10.60 12.12 -2.57
N TYR A 267 10.51 13.15 -3.41
CA TYR A 267 11.54 14.19 -3.52
C TYR A 267 11.76 14.90 -2.18
N ARG A 268 10.70 15.40 -1.52
CA ARG A 268 10.83 16.10 -0.23
C ARG A 268 11.41 15.24 0.87
N TYR A 269 11.08 13.95 0.85
CA TYR A 269 11.50 13.02 1.89
C TYR A 269 12.95 12.52 1.68
N TYR A 270 13.34 12.22 0.45
CA TYR A 270 14.65 11.64 0.13
C TYR A 270 15.64 12.61 -0.51
N MET A 271 15.21 13.80 -0.90
CA MET A 271 15.99 14.81 -1.62
C MET A 271 16.59 14.32 -2.94
N ILE A 272 15.94 13.34 -3.59
CA ILE A 272 16.32 12.81 -4.91
C ILE A 272 15.36 13.39 -5.95
N PRO A 273 15.83 14.22 -6.88
CA PRO A 273 14.99 14.75 -7.95
C PRO A 273 14.48 13.66 -8.89
N LEU A 274 13.27 13.85 -9.45
CA LEU A 274 12.73 12.96 -10.48
C LEU A 274 13.67 12.84 -11.70
N SER A 275 14.39 13.91 -12.05
CA SER A 275 15.34 13.91 -13.18
C SER A 275 16.41 12.82 -13.06
N ASN A 276 16.90 12.55 -11.84
CA ASN A 276 17.90 11.50 -11.61
C ASN A 276 17.30 10.11 -11.86
N ILE A 277 16.05 9.91 -11.43
CA ILE A 277 15.31 8.67 -11.70
C ILE A 277 15.10 8.48 -13.20
N VAL A 278 14.70 9.55 -13.89
CA VAL A 278 14.48 9.57 -15.34
C VAL A 278 15.76 9.25 -16.10
N GLU A 279 16.89 9.89 -15.75
CA GLU A 279 18.20 9.64 -16.35
C GLU A 279 18.56 8.16 -16.24
N LEU A 280 18.46 7.58 -15.04
CA LEU A 280 18.77 6.17 -14.81
C LEU A 280 17.86 5.22 -15.61
N ALA A 281 16.57 5.56 -15.72
CA ALA A 281 15.59 4.78 -16.47
C ALA A 281 15.87 4.79 -17.98
N LEU A 282 16.37 5.91 -18.50
CA LEU A 282 16.72 6.08 -19.91
C LEU A 282 18.07 5.43 -20.27
N GLU A 283 19.07 5.50 -19.38
CA GLU A 283 20.39 4.91 -19.62
C GLU A 283 20.35 3.37 -19.61
N HIS A 284 19.57 2.81 -18.68
CA HIS A 284 19.56 1.36 -18.42
C HIS A 284 18.13 0.81 -18.21
N PRO A 285 17.22 0.95 -19.19
CA PRO A 285 15.83 0.53 -19.06
C PRO A 285 15.70 -0.97 -18.72
N ASP A 286 16.50 -1.83 -19.37
CA ASP A 286 16.48 -3.28 -19.16
C ASP A 286 16.88 -3.68 -17.73
N LYS A 287 17.61 -2.82 -17.01
CA LYS A 287 18.05 -3.08 -15.64
C LYS A 287 17.04 -2.61 -14.61
N TYR A 288 16.47 -1.42 -14.79
CA TYR A 288 15.70 -0.75 -13.75
C TYR A 288 14.19 -0.75 -13.96
N LEU A 289 13.73 -0.83 -15.21
CA LEU A 289 12.30 -0.85 -15.54
C LEU A 289 11.79 -2.28 -15.63
N MET A 290 10.56 -2.52 -15.15
CA MET A 290 9.88 -3.81 -15.21
C MET A 290 9.85 -4.37 -16.64
N GLU A 291 9.83 -5.71 -16.77
CA GLU A 291 9.90 -6.40 -18.06
C GLU A 291 8.76 -6.01 -19.03
N ASP A 292 7.61 -5.56 -18.52
CA ASP A 292 6.47 -5.16 -19.36
C ASP A 292 6.78 -3.94 -20.25
N TRP A 293 7.71 -3.06 -19.84
CA TRP A 293 8.18 -1.98 -20.69
C TRP A 293 8.86 -2.54 -21.94
N THR A 294 9.81 -3.45 -21.75
CA THR A 294 10.67 -3.98 -22.80
C THR A 294 10.01 -5.07 -23.64
N ALA A 295 8.93 -5.68 -23.13
CA ALA A 295 8.16 -6.68 -23.86
C ALA A 295 7.23 -6.09 -24.92
N GLY A 296 6.80 -4.83 -24.75
CA GLY A 296 5.77 -4.21 -25.59
C GLY A 296 6.17 -2.88 -26.25
N MET A 297 7.34 -2.31 -25.92
CA MET A 297 7.77 -0.99 -26.40
C MET A 297 9.24 -1.01 -26.86
N SER A 298 9.52 -0.27 -27.93
CA SER A 298 10.88 0.09 -28.36
C SER A 298 11.55 1.05 -27.37
N LYS A 299 12.89 1.17 -27.46
CA LYS A 299 13.65 2.10 -26.60
C LYS A 299 13.21 3.55 -26.80
N GLU A 300 12.85 3.91 -28.03
CA GLU A 300 12.34 5.22 -28.40
C GLU A 300 10.97 5.50 -27.74
N GLU A 301 10.04 4.55 -27.77
CA GLU A 301 8.72 4.68 -27.13
C GLU A 301 8.83 4.75 -25.61
N ILE A 302 9.73 3.96 -25.00
CA ILE A 302 10.04 4.03 -23.57
C ILE A 302 10.54 5.44 -23.23
N ALA A 303 11.49 5.97 -24.01
CA ALA A 303 12.07 7.27 -23.78
C ALA A 303 11.04 8.41 -23.93
N GLU A 304 10.17 8.35 -24.94
CA GLU A 304 9.08 9.30 -25.12
C GLU A 304 8.12 9.29 -23.92
N THR A 305 7.74 8.10 -23.46
CA THR A 305 6.83 7.93 -22.31
C THR A 305 7.43 8.51 -21.02
N ILE A 306 8.71 8.20 -20.73
CA ILE A 306 9.40 8.72 -19.55
C ILE A 306 9.54 10.24 -19.60
N LYS A 307 9.90 10.82 -20.75
CA LYS A 307 9.97 12.29 -20.91
C LYS A 307 8.61 12.95 -20.77
N LYS A 308 7.54 12.31 -21.26
CA LYS A 308 6.17 12.78 -21.07
C LYS A 308 5.79 12.81 -19.58
N ILE A 309 6.17 11.79 -18.81
CA ILE A 309 6.02 11.78 -17.34
C ILE A 309 6.72 12.98 -16.70
N GLU A 310 8.00 13.18 -17.03
CA GLU A 310 8.78 14.27 -16.45
C GLU A 310 8.16 15.64 -16.75
N ALA A 311 7.75 15.87 -18.00
CA ALA A 311 7.13 17.12 -18.43
C ALA A 311 5.79 17.39 -17.71
N LEU A 312 4.96 16.35 -17.58
CA LEU A 312 3.67 16.45 -16.90
C LEU A 312 3.84 16.72 -15.39
N ASN A 313 4.81 16.08 -14.73
CA ASN A 313 5.12 16.35 -13.33
C ASN A 313 5.65 17.78 -13.13
N ARG A 314 6.55 18.25 -14.00
CA ARG A 314 7.08 19.61 -13.96
C ARG A 314 5.97 20.66 -14.05
N ARG A 315 5.05 20.49 -14.99
CA ARG A 315 3.89 21.38 -15.15
C ARG A 315 3.00 21.37 -13.90
N TYR A 316 2.73 20.20 -13.32
CA TYR A 316 1.97 20.09 -12.06
C TYR A 316 2.63 20.91 -10.93
N LEU A 317 3.95 20.80 -10.76
CA LEU A 317 4.68 21.54 -9.74
C LEU A 317 4.63 23.06 -9.97
N GLU A 318 4.79 23.51 -11.22
CA GLU A 318 4.65 24.93 -11.58
C GLU A 318 3.27 25.48 -11.25
N GLU A 319 2.20 24.75 -11.57
CA GLU A 319 0.82 25.14 -11.24
C GLU A 319 0.57 25.17 -9.73
N LYS A 320 1.12 24.21 -8.97
CA LYS A 320 1.03 24.17 -7.51
C LYS A 320 1.73 25.37 -6.86
N ILE A 321 2.91 25.73 -7.34
CA ILE A 321 3.67 26.91 -6.89
C ILE A 321 2.89 28.19 -7.17
N LYS A 322 2.35 28.36 -8.39
CA LYS A 322 1.53 29.53 -8.77
C LYS A 322 0.33 29.68 -7.84
N LYS A 323 -0.40 28.59 -7.56
CA LYS A 323 -1.56 28.60 -6.64
C LYS A 323 -1.17 28.99 -5.21
N HIS A 324 0.01 28.59 -4.74
CA HIS A 324 0.51 28.94 -3.40
C HIS A 324 0.87 30.43 -3.30
N LEU A 325 1.48 30.99 -4.35
CA LEU A 325 1.85 32.40 -4.41
C LEU A 325 0.63 33.33 -4.53
N GLN A 326 -0.47 32.88 -5.16
CA GLN A 326 -1.73 33.63 -5.26
C GLN A 326 -2.56 33.63 -3.96
N LYS A 327 -2.27 32.73 -3.02
CA LYS A 327 -2.96 32.61 -1.72
C LYS A 327 -2.22 33.32 -0.57
N LYS A 328 -1.05 33.89 -0.85
CA LYS A 328 -0.30 34.76 0.04
C LYS A 328 -0.52 36.20 -0.41
#